data_AF-A0A1M7IAM7-F1
#
_entry.id   AF-A0A1M7IAM7-F1
#
_cell.length_a   1.000
_cell.length_b   1.000
_cell.length_c   1.000
_cell.angle_alpha   90.00
_cell.angle_beta   90.00
_cell.angle_gamma   90.00
#
_symmetry.space_group_name_H-M   'P 1'
#
loop_
_entity.id
_entity.type
_entity.pdbx_description
1 polymer ?
#
loop_
_entity_poly.entity_id
_entity_poly.type
_entity_poly.pdbx_seq_one_letter_code
_entity_poly.pdbx_strand_id
1 'polypeptide(L)'
;PNQSGNAVVTLHNGSITNPIYWSWHIWVTNTPISSVTYVTELPNQAAVNYINYLKPGEVIKTEIMDRDLGANQAIAEANKTTSTGGLHYQWGRKDPLPVFVNANRNSAPVYLGTVQSNGTVTYSTLSAATYYSDSYLKKYPDYSVQANVLTTDKVADKISKVLSYSVKNPMIFMVPTMTTKSADTNHTNGADWLANEPNLAPERWGRGGKKSPFDPCPEGWRIPDVTGVSNTNVGATPFYKPTAGVSIPNNYGGTRINRNPYSSAAIGYAFEDAAYTIGSFANLGVRGGRNTIEATPAAPDFNAIDYVYGGFWLGALGSNYTGRALRTEIQYAGNYLFPFSSNADPYFAQNCRCVKVKYDENGNELGPIPKLQVTSLSAARATNVLAKPVIEDKITQNKLEVFPNPVKKILYIKGNEKVKEYYYQIYNMSGQMVKSGKFENEQTDLSSLLSGAYLIRINNSETIVKIIKE
;
A
#
# COMPACT_ATOMS: atom_id res chain seq x y z
N PRO A 1 14.86 -6.71 -26.52
CA PRO A 1 14.59 -5.26 -26.36
C PRO A 1 13.09 -4.99 -26.47
N ASN A 2 12.51 -4.05 -25.71
CA ASN A 2 11.06 -3.76 -25.66
C ASN A 2 10.17 -4.91 -25.16
N GLN A 3 10.66 -5.70 -24.20
CA GLN A 3 9.86 -6.74 -23.56
C GLN A 3 9.45 -6.30 -22.16
N SER A 4 8.17 -6.47 -21.86
CA SER A 4 7.61 -6.29 -20.52
C SER A 4 7.64 -7.61 -19.77
N GLY A 5 7.73 -7.55 -18.45
CA GLY A 5 7.72 -8.72 -17.61
C GLY A 5 8.42 -8.50 -16.28
N ASN A 6 8.78 -9.62 -15.68
CA ASN A 6 9.40 -9.68 -14.36
C ASN A 6 10.73 -10.37 -14.46
N ALA A 7 11.75 -9.80 -13.82
CA ALA A 7 13.03 -10.45 -13.62
C ALA A 7 13.47 -10.27 -12.17
N VAL A 8 13.96 -11.33 -11.55
CA VAL A 8 14.71 -11.24 -10.29
C VAL A 8 16.18 -11.33 -10.64
N VAL A 9 16.92 -10.25 -10.38
CA VAL A 9 18.34 -10.15 -10.67
C VAL A 9 19.11 -10.11 -9.37
N THR A 10 20.12 -10.94 -9.23
CA THR A 10 20.91 -11.08 -8.01
C THR A 10 22.26 -10.37 -8.13
N LEU A 11 22.67 -9.72 -7.04
CA LEU A 11 23.99 -9.15 -6.87
C LEU A 11 24.90 -10.17 -6.20
N HIS A 12 26.06 -10.41 -6.81
CA HIS A 12 27.13 -11.19 -6.23
C HIS A 12 28.40 -10.35 -6.22
N ASN A 13 29.21 -10.49 -5.17
CA ASN A 13 30.51 -9.83 -5.11
C ASN A 13 31.58 -10.70 -5.79
N GLY A 14 32.14 -10.26 -6.91
CA GLY A 14 33.23 -10.94 -7.63
C GLY A 14 32.80 -12.11 -8.52
N SER A 15 32.19 -13.16 -7.96
CA SER A 15 31.79 -14.38 -8.69
C SER A 15 30.30 -14.70 -8.51
N ILE A 16 29.63 -15.19 -9.56
CA ILE A 16 28.22 -15.66 -9.51
C ILE A 16 28.04 -16.89 -8.60
N THR A 17 29.11 -17.58 -8.24
CA THR A 17 29.09 -18.70 -7.27
C THR A 17 29.13 -18.21 -5.83
N ASN A 18 29.49 -16.95 -5.59
CA ASN A 18 29.49 -16.39 -4.24
C ASN A 18 28.05 -16.19 -3.75
N PRO A 19 27.80 -16.10 -2.44
CA PRO A 19 26.46 -15.85 -1.92
C PRO A 19 25.84 -14.58 -2.51
N ILE A 20 24.51 -14.58 -2.62
CA ILE A 20 23.76 -13.41 -3.07
C ILE A 20 23.81 -12.34 -1.97
N TYR A 21 24.20 -11.12 -2.31
CA TYR A 21 24.26 -9.97 -1.39
C TYR A 21 22.96 -9.18 -1.41
N TRP A 22 22.31 -9.13 -2.57
CA TRP A 22 21.08 -8.40 -2.79
C TRP A 22 20.36 -8.95 -4.01
N SER A 23 19.08 -8.65 -4.13
CA SER A 23 18.29 -8.97 -5.32
C SER A 23 17.31 -7.84 -5.61
N TRP A 24 17.12 -7.56 -6.89
CA TRP A 24 16.11 -6.62 -7.38
C TRP A 24 15.03 -7.38 -8.13
N HIS A 25 13.79 -7.00 -7.88
CA HIS A 25 12.68 -7.32 -8.78
C HIS A 25 12.57 -6.20 -9.81
N ILE A 26 13.04 -6.46 -11.03
CA ILE A 26 12.85 -5.58 -12.17
C ILE A 26 11.48 -5.89 -12.75
N TRP A 27 10.61 -4.89 -12.75
CA TRP A 27 9.23 -4.99 -13.22
C TRP A 27 8.98 -3.98 -14.32
N VAL A 28 8.83 -4.48 -15.55
CA VAL A 28 8.52 -3.68 -16.74
C VAL A 28 7.09 -3.98 -17.16
N THR A 29 6.29 -2.94 -17.30
CA THR A 29 4.85 -3.04 -17.59
C THR A 29 4.54 -2.68 -19.03
N ASN A 30 3.47 -3.25 -19.60
CA ASN A 30 2.99 -2.94 -20.94
C ASN A 30 2.38 -1.53 -21.03
N THR A 31 1.76 -1.08 -19.94
CA THR A 31 1.14 0.24 -19.83
C THR A 31 1.78 0.99 -18.66
N PRO A 32 1.93 2.33 -18.73
CA PRO A 32 2.39 3.11 -17.59
C PRO A 32 1.57 2.82 -16.33
N ILE A 33 2.22 2.86 -15.16
CA ILE A 33 1.53 2.69 -13.88
C ILE A 33 0.59 3.88 -13.67
N SER A 34 -0.70 3.59 -13.48
CA SER A 34 -1.72 4.57 -13.11
C SER A 34 -2.21 4.32 -11.67
N SER A 35 -3.13 5.16 -11.21
CA SER A 35 -3.73 5.08 -9.88
C SER A 35 -5.17 5.55 -9.82
N VAL A 36 -5.86 5.06 -8.79
CA VAL A 36 -7.18 5.54 -8.37
C VAL A 36 -7.09 6.13 -6.98
N THR A 37 -7.85 7.18 -6.69
CA THR A 37 -7.91 7.76 -5.35
C THR A 37 -9.20 7.34 -4.67
N TYR A 38 -9.08 6.80 -3.45
CA TYR A 38 -10.20 6.43 -2.62
C TYR A 38 -10.12 7.12 -1.26
N VAL A 39 -11.27 7.49 -0.72
CA VAL A 39 -11.41 8.09 0.61
C VAL A 39 -12.42 7.24 1.38
N THR A 40 -12.01 6.71 2.52
CA THR A 40 -12.79 5.75 3.31
C THR A 40 -14.10 6.34 3.83
N GLU A 41 -14.06 7.58 4.31
CA GLU A 41 -15.18 8.30 4.90
C GLU A 41 -15.08 9.80 4.67
N LEU A 42 -16.18 10.53 4.84
CA LEU A 42 -16.21 11.98 4.86
C LEU A 42 -16.88 12.47 6.16
N PRO A 43 -16.47 13.63 6.71
CA PRO A 43 -17.14 14.21 7.86
C PRO A 43 -18.64 14.37 7.64
N ASN A 44 -19.43 14.03 8.65
CA ASN A 44 -20.87 14.19 8.62
C ASN A 44 -21.24 15.68 8.72
N GLN A 45 -21.66 16.25 7.60
CA GLN A 45 -22.03 17.67 7.51
C GLN A 45 -23.27 18.02 8.37
N ALA A 46 -24.11 17.05 8.73
CA ALA A 46 -25.29 17.29 9.57
C ALA A 46 -24.94 17.43 11.06
N ALA A 47 -23.74 17.04 11.49
CA ALA A 47 -23.31 17.10 12.88
C ALA A 47 -22.62 18.44 13.20
N VAL A 48 -23.36 19.54 13.04
CA VAL A 48 -22.85 20.93 13.09
C VAL A 48 -22.22 21.36 14.42
N ASN A 49 -22.54 20.68 15.53
CA ASN A 49 -22.01 20.97 16.86
C ASN A 49 -20.66 20.29 17.15
N TYR A 50 -20.15 19.49 16.21
CA TYR A 50 -18.95 18.70 16.36
C TYR A 50 -17.96 19.04 15.24
N ILE A 51 -16.69 19.23 15.60
CA ILE A 51 -15.63 19.41 14.61
C ILE A 51 -15.34 18.04 13.98
N ASN A 52 -15.54 17.92 12.66
CA ASN A 52 -15.26 16.72 11.87
C ASN A 52 -15.86 15.42 12.41
N TYR A 53 -17.14 15.47 12.81
CA TYR A 53 -17.79 14.26 13.32
C TYR A 53 -17.79 13.13 12.28
N LEU A 54 -17.32 11.97 12.70
CA LEU A 54 -17.34 10.73 11.95
C LEU A 54 -18.10 9.68 12.77
N LYS A 55 -18.81 8.80 12.07
CA LYS A 55 -19.21 7.50 12.65
C LYS A 55 -17.93 6.68 12.92
N PRO A 56 -17.95 5.62 13.74
CA PRO A 56 -16.71 4.93 14.12
C PRO A 56 -15.86 4.55 12.89
N GLY A 57 -14.69 5.16 12.80
CA GLY A 57 -13.78 5.06 11.66
C GLY A 57 -12.88 6.30 11.51
N GLU A 58 -12.16 6.38 10.39
CA GLU A 58 -11.17 7.42 10.10
C GLU A 58 -11.22 7.84 8.64
N VAL A 59 -10.94 9.13 8.37
CA VAL A 59 -10.79 9.65 7.00
C VAL A 59 -9.38 9.33 6.51
N ILE A 60 -9.28 8.32 5.66
CA ILE A 60 -8.03 7.90 5.02
C ILE A 60 -8.16 8.15 3.53
N LYS A 61 -7.33 9.06 2.99
CA LYS A 61 -7.27 9.34 1.55
C LYS A 61 -6.05 8.65 0.96
N THR A 62 -6.31 7.70 0.07
CA THR A 62 -5.28 6.83 -0.48
C THR A 62 -5.30 6.87 -1.98
N GLU A 63 -4.12 6.99 -2.58
CA GLU A 63 -3.91 6.79 -4.01
C GLU A 63 -3.36 5.38 -4.22
N ILE A 64 -4.18 4.51 -4.81
CA ILE A 64 -3.96 3.07 -4.94
C ILE A 64 -3.44 2.78 -6.34
N MET A 65 -2.39 1.98 -6.45
CA MET A 65 -1.85 1.50 -7.73
C MET A 65 -2.90 0.70 -8.49
N ASP A 66 -3.01 0.88 -9.80
CA ASP A 66 -4.02 0.22 -10.63
C ASP A 66 -3.86 -1.31 -10.79
N ARG A 67 -2.70 -1.87 -10.44
CA ARG A 67 -2.37 -3.30 -10.54
C ARG A 67 -1.54 -3.82 -9.36
N ASP A 68 -1.55 -5.13 -9.17
CA ASP A 68 -0.70 -5.79 -8.18
C ASP A 68 0.75 -5.87 -8.66
N LEU A 69 1.70 -5.92 -7.73
CA LEU A 69 3.12 -6.04 -8.05
C LEU A 69 3.39 -7.25 -8.92
N GLY A 70 4.12 -7.01 -10.01
CA GLY A 70 4.46 -8.00 -11.01
C GLY A 70 3.41 -8.23 -12.10
N ALA A 71 2.28 -7.52 -12.09
CA ALA A 71 1.29 -7.58 -13.17
C ALA A 71 1.72 -6.68 -14.33
N ASN A 72 1.61 -7.14 -15.57
CA ASN A 72 2.09 -6.35 -16.71
C ASN A 72 1.19 -5.14 -17.05
N GLN A 73 -0.09 -5.16 -16.68
CA GLN A 73 -1.08 -4.11 -16.93
C GLN A 73 -2.29 -4.30 -15.98
N ALA A 74 -3.18 -3.31 -15.89
CA ALA A 74 -4.42 -3.39 -15.11
C ALA A 74 -5.40 -4.42 -15.72
N ILE A 75 -6.27 -5.00 -14.89
CA ILE A 75 -7.17 -6.07 -15.33
C ILE A 75 -8.34 -5.50 -16.16
N ALA A 76 -8.79 -4.28 -15.86
CA ALA A 76 -9.91 -3.63 -16.53
C ALA A 76 -9.61 -3.23 -18.00
N GLU A 77 -8.36 -2.97 -18.33
CA GLU A 77 -7.96 -2.47 -19.67
C GLU A 77 -7.62 -3.59 -20.66
N ALA A 78 -7.59 -4.83 -20.21
CA ALA A 78 -7.21 -5.97 -21.03
C ALA A 78 -8.43 -6.84 -21.30
N ASN A 79 -8.76 -7.05 -22.58
CA ASN A 79 -9.60 -8.16 -23.03
C ASN A 79 -9.10 -9.50 -22.43
N LYS A 80 -9.51 -9.87 -21.21
CA LYS A 80 -9.44 -11.20 -20.59
C LYS A 80 -8.22 -12.06 -20.98
N THR A 81 -7.02 -11.50 -21.10
CA THR A 81 -5.83 -12.16 -21.71
C THR A 81 -4.67 -12.31 -20.72
N THR A 82 -4.42 -13.56 -20.34
CA THR A 82 -3.15 -14.28 -20.10
C THR A 82 -1.85 -13.63 -19.54
N SER A 83 -1.77 -12.34 -19.18
CA SER A 83 -0.49 -11.71 -18.79
C SER A 83 -0.50 -10.88 -17.50
N THR A 84 -1.61 -10.83 -16.75
CA THR A 84 -1.81 -9.84 -15.67
C THR A 84 -2.20 -10.45 -14.33
N GLY A 85 -1.29 -11.14 -13.67
CA GLY A 85 -1.59 -11.76 -12.37
C GLY A 85 -0.95 -11.08 -11.17
N GLY A 86 0.25 -10.50 -11.35
CA GLY A 86 1.13 -10.20 -10.22
C GLY A 86 1.98 -11.40 -9.81
N LEU A 87 2.78 -11.22 -8.78
CA LEU A 87 3.59 -12.25 -8.14
C LEU A 87 3.18 -12.39 -6.67
N HIS A 88 3.59 -13.48 -6.05
CA HIS A 88 3.40 -13.67 -4.62
C HIS A 88 4.56 -13.10 -3.82
N TYR A 89 4.29 -12.65 -2.60
CA TYR A 89 5.30 -12.22 -1.64
C TYR A 89 4.91 -12.79 -0.28
N GLN A 90 5.91 -13.15 0.53
CA GLN A 90 5.69 -13.45 1.94
C GLN A 90 5.75 -12.16 2.75
N TRP A 91 4.98 -12.09 3.83
CA TRP A 91 4.85 -10.85 4.59
C TRP A 91 6.20 -10.42 5.15
N GLY A 92 6.60 -9.18 4.86
CA GLY A 92 7.89 -8.63 5.26
C GLY A 92 9.09 -8.97 4.37
N ARG A 93 8.89 -9.61 3.21
CA ARG A 93 9.94 -9.83 2.19
C ARG A 93 9.77 -8.90 1.00
N LYS A 94 10.89 -8.58 0.33
CA LYS A 94 10.90 -7.84 -0.94
C LYS A 94 10.89 -8.76 -2.17
N ASP A 95 11.29 -10.02 -1.99
CA ASP A 95 11.55 -10.93 -3.10
C ASP A 95 10.26 -11.58 -3.59
N PRO A 96 9.96 -11.53 -4.90
CA PRO A 96 8.78 -12.15 -5.44
C PRO A 96 8.95 -13.66 -5.55
N LEU A 97 7.86 -14.37 -5.34
CA LEU A 97 7.71 -15.80 -5.51
C LEU A 97 6.82 -16.11 -6.72
N PRO A 98 7.20 -17.08 -7.57
CA PRO A 98 6.43 -17.45 -8.74
C PRO A 98 5.10 -18.12 -8.40
N VAL A 99 4.10 -17.82 -9.23
CA VAL A 99 2.74 -18.38 -9.13
C VAL A 99 2.52 -19.48 -10.18
N PHE A 100 3.35 -19.56 -11.22
CA PHE A 100 3.27 -20.53 -12.33
C PHE A 100 1.96 -20.49 -13.14
N VAL A 101 1.11 -19.50 -12.90
CA VAL A 101 -0.09 -19.22 -13.68
C VAL A 101 -0.25 -17.73 -13.90
N ASN A 102 -0.97 -17.37 -14.96
CA ASN A 102 -1.47 -16.01 -15.16
C ASN A 102 -2.86 -15.82 -14.53
N ALA A 103 -3.41 -14.61 -14.60
CA ALA A 103 -4.75 -14.33 -14.07
C ALA A 103 -5.86 -15.22 -14.64
N ASN A 104 -5.74 -15.70 -15.89
CA ASN A 104 -6.74 -16.63 -16.47
C ASN A 104 -6.53 -18.09 -16.02
N ARG A 105 -5.65 -18.33 -15.04
CA ARG A 105 -5.23 -19.64 -14.50
C ARG A 105 -4.60 -20.56 -15.55
N ASN A 106 -4.06 -20.00 -16.63
CA ASN A 106 -3.28 -20.77 -17.58
C ASN A 106 -1.83 -20.83 -17.10
N SER A 107 -1.16 -21.96 -17.34
CA SER A 107 0.25 -22.13 -16.97
C SER A 107 1.12 -21.01 -17.55
N ALA A 108 1.99 -20.47 -16.71
CA ALA A 108 2.97 -19.46 -17.06
C ALA A 108 4.36 -20.00 -16.69
N PRO A 109 5.28 -20.13 -17.67
CA PRO A 109 6.61 -20.67 -17.41
C PRO A 109 7.45 -19.71 -16.58
N VAL A 110 8.32 -20.27 -15.75
CA VAL A 110 9.35 -19.55 -15.01
C VAL A 110 10.70 -19.98 -15.56
N TYR A 111 11.58 -19.02 -15.82
CA TYR A 111 12.89 -19.29 -16.40
C TYR A 111 13.99 -18.98 -15.38
N LEU A 112 14.97 -19.88 -15.28
CA LEU A 112 16.19 -19.68 -14.50
C LEU A 112 17.30 -19.24 -15.46
N GLY A 113 17.82 -18.04 -15.25
CA GLY A 113 18.95 -17.51 -16.02
C GLY A 113 20.28 -17.94 -15.43
N THR A 114 21.23 -18.29 -16.28
CA THR A 114 22.65 -18.50 -15.91
C THR A 114 23.52 -17.62 -16.80
N VAL A 115 24.34 -16.78 -16.17
CA VAL A 115 25.30 -15.91 -16.88
C VAL A 115 26.56 -16.72 -17.19
N GLN A 116 26.90 -16.83 -18.46
CA GLN A 116 28.11 -17.48 -18.95
C GLN A 116 29.32 -16.53 -18.82
N SER A 117 30.55 -17.07 -18.91
CA SER A 117 31.78 -16.28 -18.77
C SER A 117 31.94 -15.18 -19.83
N ASN A 118 31.32 -15.35 -21.00
CA ASN A 118 31.29 -14.36 -22.08
C ASN A 118 30.15 -13.32 -21.93
N GLY A 119 29.42 -13.34 -20.81
CA GLY A 119 28.32 -12.42 -20.51
C GLY A 119 26.97 -12.80 -21.13
N THR A 120 26.86 -13.90 -21.89
CA THR A 120 25.56 -14.36 -22.40
C THR A 120 24.72 -14.99 -21.30
N VAL A 121 23.39 -14.89 -21.42
CA VAL A 121 22.46 -15.52 -20.47
C VAL A 121 21.75 -16.68 -21.15
N THR A 122 21.88 -17.87 -20.56
CA THR A 122 21.14 -19.06 -20.96
C THR A 122 19.98 -19.28 -20.00
N TYR A 123 18.84 -19.73 -20.51
CA TYR A 123 17.64 -19.97 -19.72
C TYR A 123 17.23 -21.44 -19.72
N SER A 124 16.92 -21.96 -18.55
CA SER A 124 16.21 -23.24 -18.38
C SER A 124 14.83 -23.00 -17.78
N THR A 125 13.87 -23.89 -18.07
CA THR A 125 12.53 -23.77 -17.49
C THR A 125 12.48 -24.42 -16.12
N LEU A 126 11.98 -23.70 -15.12
CA LEU A 126 11.64 -24.23 -13.80
C LEU A 126 10.20 -24.73 -13.82
N SER A 127 10.00 -26.01 -13.53
CA SER A 127 8.66 -26.58 -13.39
C SER A 127 8.05 -26.24 -12.03
N ALA A 128 6.71 -26.11 -11.98
CA ALA A 128 5.99 -25.93 -10.72
C ALA A 128 6.25 -27.08 -9.74
N ALA A 129 6.29 -28.33 -10.22
CA ALA A 129 6.58 -29.51 -9.40
C ALA A 129 7.96 -29.44 -8.74
N THR A 130 9.00 -29.01 -9.48
CA THR A 130 10.33 -28.78 -8.92
C THR A 130 10.32 -27.68 -7.86
N TYR A 131 9.58 -26.60 -8.10
CA TYR A 131 9.45 -25.50 -7.13
C TYR A 131 8.68 -25.89 -5.86
N TYR A 132 7.78 -26.88 -5.94
CA TYR A 132 7.04 -27.38 -4.77
C TYR A 132 7.81 -28.44 -3.98
N SER A 133 8.93 -28.91 -4.51
CA SER A 133 9.84 -29.81 -3.80
C SER A 133 10.71 -29.07 -2.77
N ASP A 134 11.44 -29.85 -1.97
CA ASP A 134 12.44 -29.36 -1.01
C ASP A 134 13.57 -28.54 -1.66
N SER A 135 13.65 -28.48 -3.00
CA SER A 135 14.59 -27.61 -3.72
C SER A 135 14.29 -26.13 -3.48
N TYR A 136 13.01 -25.75 -3.46
CA TYR A 136 12.57 -24.34 -3.33
C TYR A 136 11.65 -24.09 -2.13
N LEU A 137 11.15 -25.14 -1.49
CA LEU A 137 10.45 -25.05 -0.22
C LEU A 137 11.44 -25.42 0.90
N LYS A 138 11.70 -24.49 1.83
CA LYS A 138 12.60 -24.75 2.97
C LYS A 138 11.88 -24.51 4.28
N LYS A 139 12.07 -25.43 5.24
CA LYS A 139 11.46 -25.38 6.57
C LYS A 139 12.40 -24.70 7.57
N TYR A 140 11.81 -24.02 8.55
CA TYR A 140 12.55 -23.25 9.57
C TYR A 140 13.70 -24.01 10.25
N PRO A 141 13.54 -25.28 10.66
CA PRO A 141 14.63 -26.02 11.29
C PRO A 141 15.85 -26.17 10.36
N ASP A 142 15.64 -26.27 9.06
CA ASP A 142 16.71 -26.49 8.09
C ASP A 142 17.45 -25.19 7.75
N TYR A 143 16.70 -24.12 7.44
CA TYR A 143 17.32 -22.86 7.06
C TYR A 143 17.83 -22.06 8.26
N SER A 144 17.32 -22.27 9.47
CA SER A 144 17.87 -21.62 10.66
C SER A 144 19.30 -22.11 10.96
N VAL A 145 19.58 -23.40 10.75
CA VAL A 145 20.94 -23.95 10.82
C VAL A 145 21.82 -23.37 9.72
N GLN A 146 21.34 -23.31 8.48
CA GLN A 146 22.09 -22.69 7.36
C GLN A 146 22.34 -21.18 7.57
N ALA A 147 21.43 -20.49 8.25
CA ALA A 147 21.56 -19.10 8.65
C ALA A 147 22.47 -18.91 9.88
N ASN A 148 23.01 -20.01 10.44
CA ASN A 148 23.85 -20.03 11.63
C ASN A 148 23.15 -19.44 12.87
N VAL A 149 21.86 -19.71 13.03
CA VAL A 149 21.10 -19.34 14.23
C VAL A 149 21.51 -20.25 15.38
N LEU A 150 21.93 -19.66 16.49
CA LEU A 150 22.36 -20.34 17.71
C LEU A 150 21.29 -20.20 18.80
N THR A 151 21.27 -21.16 19.73
CA THR A 151 20.35 -21.10 20.88
C THR A 151 20.66 -19.93 21.82
N THR A 152 21.91 -19.46 21.84
CA THR A 152 22.39 -18.32 22.63
C THR A 152 22.16 -16.97 21.96
N ASP A 153 21.71 -16.94 20.70
CA ASP A 153 21.45 -15.70 19.98
C ASP A 153 20.30 -14.90 20.62
N LYS A 154 20.45 -13.57 20.66
CA LYS A 154 19.33 -12.70 21.01
C LYS A 154 18.31 -12.70 19.88
N VAL A 155 17.06 -12.37 20.19
CA VAL A 155 15.96 -12.31 19.20
C VAL A 155 16.33 -11.46 17.97
N ALA A 156 16.97 -10.30 18.17
CA ALA A 156 17.43 -9.45 17.08
C ALA A 156 18.48 -10.13 16.17
N ASP A 157 19.39 -10.93 16.75
CA ASP A 157 20.41 -11.66 16.01
C ASP A 157 19.77 -12.78 15.18
N LYS A 158 18.82 -13.52 15.76
CA LYS A 158 18.04 -14.55 15.06
C LYS A 158 17.31 -13.95 13.84
N ILE A 159 16.61 -12.83 14.05
CA ILE A 159 15.91 -12.09 12.99
C ILE A 159 16.89 -11.67 11.89
N SER A 160 18.01 -11.04 12.25
CA SER A 160 19.02 -10.58 11.29
C SER A 160 19.58 -11.73 10.44
N LYS A 161 19.90 -12.86 11.08
CA LYS A 161 20.41 -14.06 10.40
C LYS A 161 19.40 -14.66 9.42
N VAL A 162 18.14 -14.81 9.83
CA VAL A 162 17.08 -15.36 8.94
C VAL A 162 16.71 -14.38 7.83
N LEU A 163 16.67 -13.06 8.10
CA LEU A 163 16.52 -12.05 7.05
C LEU A 163 17.67 -12.14 6.04
N SER A 164 18.91 -12.24 6.50
CA SER A 164 20.08 -12.43 5.63
C SER A 164 19.94 -13.69 4.77
N TYR A 165 19.47 -14.80 5.35
CA TYR A 165 19.18 -16.02 4.59
C TYR A 165 18.16 -15.78 3.48
N SER A 166 17.06 -15.08 3.78
CA SER A 166 16.00 -14.78 2.80
C SER A 166 16.51 -13.92 1.63
N VAL A 167 17.41 -12.96 1.89
CA VAL A 167 18.05 -12.13 0.86
C VAL A 167 19.01 -12.97 0.01
N LYS A 168 19.73 -13.90 0.64
CA LYS A 168 20.61 -14.85 -0.06
C LYS A 168 19.84 -15.86 -0.91
N ASN A 169 18.53 -15.98 -0.71
CA ASN A 169 17.68 -17.02 -1.27
C ASN A 169 16.33 -16.43 -1.74
N PRO A 170 16.33 -15.47 -2.69
CA PRO A 170 15.16 -14.66 -3.01
C PRO A 170 13.95 -15.48 -3.48
N MET A 171 14.19 -16.57 -4.20
CA MET A 171 13.15 -17.44 -4.77
C MET A 171 12.72 -18.58 -3.84
N ILE A 172 13.28 -18.72 -2.64
CA ILE A 172 12.90 -19.80 -1.72
C ILE A 172 11.60 -19.44 -1.01
N PHE A 173 10.65 -20.37 -1.01
CA PHE A 173 9.47 -20.32 -0.15
C PHE A 173 9.83 -20.86 1.23
N MET A 174 9.89 -19.94 2.21
CA MET A 174 10.33 -20.25 3.57
C MET A 174 9.12 -20.54 4.45
N VAL A 175 9.04 -21.72 5.06
CA VAL A 175 7.87 -22.13 5.86
C VAL A 175 8.23 -22.39 7.32
N PRO A 176 7.29 -22.19 8.27
CA PRO A 176 7.50 -22.40 9.70
C PRO A 176 7.58 -23.89 10.06
N THR A 177 7.94 -24.16 11.32
CA THR A 177 7.71 -25.48 11.95
C THR A 177 6.28 -25.59 12.50
N MET A 178 5.79 -24.49 13.09
CA MET A 178 4.44 -24.40 13.62
C MET A 178 3.44 -24.27 12.47
N THR A 179 2.69 -25.34 12.20
CA THR A 179 1.68 -25.37 11.11
C THR A 179 0.25 -25.42 11.63
N THR A 180 0.07 -25.50 12.95
CA THR A 180 -1.22 -25.61 13.64
C THR A 180 -1.44 -24.46 14.63
N LYS A 181 -2.69 -24.28 15.05
CA LYS A 181 -3.07 -23.31 16.10
C LYS A 181 -2.48 -23.77 17.44
N SER A 182 -1.85 -22.85 18.18
CA SER A 182 -1.42 -23.06 19.56
C SER A 182 -2.63 -23.33 20.45
N ALA A 183 -2.45 -24.20 21.45
CA ALA A 183 -3.47 -24.46 22.47
C ALA A 183 -3.65 -23.26 23.42
N ASP A 184 -2.72 -22.29 23.42
CA ASP A 184 -2.86 -21.02 24.13
C ASP A 184 -3.70 -20.05 23.28
N THR A 185 -4.84 -19.62 23.83
CA THR A 185 -5.76 -18.67 23.19
C THR A 185 -5.31 -17.21 23.33
N ASN A 186 -4.42 -16.90 24.27
CA ASN A 186 -3.95 -15.56 24.60
C ASN A 186 -2.57 -15.24 24.02
N HIS A 187 -1.77 -16.25 23.69
CA HIS A 187 -0.46 -16.08 23.07
C HIS A 187 -0.27 -17.02 21.88
N THR A 188 0.32 -16.50 20.81
CA THR A 188 1.11 -17.28 19.82
C THR A 188 0.38 -18.23 18.86
N ASN A 189 -0.60 -17.74 18.09
CA ASN A 189 -1.31 -18.56 17.08
C ASN A 189 -0.91 -18.35 15.61
N GLY A 190 -0.10 -17.33 15.33
CA GLY A 190 0.42 -17.01 14.01
C GLY A 190 1.74 -17.73 13.78
N ALA A 191 1.94 -18.23 12.57
CA ALA A 191 3.17 -18.90 12.19
C ALA A 191 3.99 -18.03 11.24
N ASP A 192 5.30 -17.94 11.46
CA ASP A 192 6.15 -17.02 10.73
C ASP A 192 7.29 -17.75 10.02
N TRP A 193 7.70 -17.24 8.86
CA TRP A 193 8.91 -17.70 8.19
C TRP A 193 10.17 -17.10 8.82
N LEU A 194 10.04 -15.99 9.55
CA LEU A 194 11.19 -15.30 10.13
C LEU A 194 11.74 -15.99 11.38
N ALA A 195 10.86 -16.59 12.18
CA ALA A 195 11.18 -17.14 13.49
C ALA A 195 10.16 -18.21 13.89
N ASN A 196 10.56 -19.08 14.81
CA ASN A 196 9.64 -20.02 15.47
C ASN A 196 8.83 -19.36 16.61
N GLU A 197 8.99 -18.05 16.78
CA GLU A 197 8.31 -17.20 17.76
C GLU A 197 7.49 -16.15 16.98
N PRO A 198 6.20 -15.95 17.30
CA PRO A 198 5.37 -14.96 16.61
C PRO A 198 5.59 -13.53 17.09
N ASN A 199 4.99 -12.57 16.38
CA ASN A 199 4.97 -11.13 16.74
C ASN A 199 6.32 -10.42 16.66
N LEU A 200 7.28 -10.95 15.92
CA LEU A 200 8.60 -10.35 15.78
C LEU A 200 8.68 -9.40 14.57
N ALA A 201 9.48 -8.34 14.67
CA ALA A 201 9.72 -7.37 13.59
C ALA A 201 8.42 -6.92 12.87
N PRO A 202 7.45 -6.29 13.57
CA PRO A 202 6.19 -5.82 12.97
C PRO A 202 6.35 -4.68 11.95
N GLU A 203 7.55 -4.12 11.81
CA GLU A 203 7.95 -3.03 10.91
C GLU A 203 8.78 -3.50 9.71
N ARG A 204 8.72 -4.80 9.36
CA ARG A 204 9.50 -5.37 8.23
C ARG A 204 9.40 -4.59 6.93
N TRP A 205 8.25 -4.02 6.58
CA TRP A 205 8.06 -3.16 5.39
C TRP A 205 8.14 -1.65 5.68
N GLY A 206 8.38 -1.29 6.94
CA GLY A 206 8.38 0.08 7.42
C GLY A 206 7.01 0.51 7.93
N ARG A 207 7.01 1.50 8.83
CA ARG A 207 5.82 2.10 9.47
C ARG A 207 6.02 3.61 9.62
N GLY A 208 4.93 4.36 9.69
CA GLY A 208 4.93 5.71 10.29
C GLY A 208 5.88 6.71 9.63
N GLY A 209 5.98 6.72 8.30
CA GLY A 209 6.76 7.72 7.57
C GLY A 209 8.13 7.27 7.07
N LYS A 210 8.45 5.96 7.14
CA LYS A 210 9.58 5.44 6.38
C LYS A 210 9.36 4.01 5.92
N LYS A 211 9.34 3.83 4.61
CA LYS A 211 9.44 2.52 3.95
C LYS A 211 10.78 1.82 4.27
N SER A 212 10.73 0.50 4.50
CA SER A 212 11.94 -0.31 4.69
C SER A 212 12.54 -0.79 3.35
N PRO A 213 13.81 -1.23 3.34
CA PRO A 213 14.41 -1.89 2.17
C PRO A 213 13.73 -3.20 1.76
N PHE A 214 12.88 -3.79 2.62
CA PHE A 214 12.18 -5.04 2.34
C PHE A 214 10.77 -4.83 1.76
N ASP A 215 10.28 -3.60 1.69
CA ASP A 215 9.00 -3.31 1.03
C ASP A 215 9.17 -3.45 -0.50
N PRO A 216 8.44 -4.37 -1.15
CA PRO A 216 8.63 -4.71 -2.56
C PRO A 216 8.12 -3.64 -3.54
N CYS A 217 7.39 -2.62 -3.08
CA CYS A 217 6.87 -1.60 -3.98
C CYS A 217 7.99 -0.77 -4.64
N PRO A 218 7.81 -0.23 -5.85
CA PRO A 218 8.80 0.65 -6.46
C PRO A 218 8.92 1.99 -5.72
N GLU A 219 9.91 2.81 -6.08
CA GLU A 219 10.11 4.15 -5.53
C GLU A 219 8.85 5.03 -5.68
N GLY A 220 8.53 5.81 -4.64
CA GLY A 220 7.29 6.59 -4.56
C GLY A 220 6.03 5.77 -4.25
N TRP A 221 6.19 4.46 -3.99
CA TRP A 221 5.12 3.54 -3.62
C TRP A 221 5.53 2.67 -2.42
N ARG A 222 4.52 2.24 -1.64
CA ARG A 222 4.72 1.36 -0.48
C ARG A 222 3.56 0.40 -0.29
N ILE A 223 3.78 -0.64 0.50
CA ILE A 223 2.71 -1.48 1.03
C ILE A 223 1.79 -0.61 1.90
N PRO A 224 0.46 -0.77 1.80
CA PRO A 224 -0.49 0.09 2.50
C PRO A 224 -0.35 -0.09 4.00
N ASP A 225 -0.07 1.00 4.71
CA ASP A 225 -0.07 1.03 6.17
C ASP A 225 -1.52 1.05 6.69
N VAL A 226 -1.68 0.65 7.95
CA VAL A 226 -2.97 0.72 8.66
C VAL A 226 -2.85 1.70 9.80
N THR A 227 -3.94 2.38 10.14
CA THR A 227 -3.96 3.36 11.24
C THR A 227 -4.23 2.70 12.60
N GLY A 228 -4.69 1.46 12.59
CA GLY A 228 -4.88 0.64 13.78
C GLY A 228 -4.84 -0.85 13.44
N VAL A 229 -4.56 -1.67 14.46
CA VAL A 229 -4.35 -3.12 14.30
C VAL A 229 -5.34 -3.98 15.08
N SER A 230 -6.30 -3.36 15.81
CA SER A 230 -7.32 -4.09 16.55
C SER A 230 -8.35 -4.72 15.62
N ASN A 231 -8.77 -5.95 15.92
CA ASN A 231 -9.85 -6.66 15.23
C ASN A 231 -11.23 -5.99 15.39
N THR A 232 -11.36 -5.03 16.30
CA THR A 232 -12.56 -4.19 16.49
C THR A 232 -12.51 -2.86 15.76
N ASN A 233 -11.37 -2.50 15.14
CA ASN A 233 -11.22 -1.19 14.52
C ASN A 233 -11.91 -1.16 13.15
N VAL A 234 -13.14 -0.68 13.17
CA VAL A 234 -13.84 -0.15 12.01
C VAL A 234 -13.01 1.01 11.44
N GLY A 235 -12.76 1.06 10.14
CA GLY A 235 -12.09 2.21 9.49
C GLY A 235 -10.56 2.24 9.48
N ALA A 236 -9.85 1.28 10.07
CA ALA A 236 -8.39 1.36 10.23
C ALA A 236 -7.54 1.05 8.97
N THR A 237 -8.18 0.72 7.86
CA THR A 237 -7.53 0.32 6.61
C THR A 237 -7.89 1.29 5.49
N PRO A 238 -6.93 1.65 4.61
CA PRO A 238 -7.18 2.42 3.38
C PRO A 238 -8.30 1.90 2.49
N PHE A 239 -8.69 0.63 2.65
CA PHE A 239 -9.69 -0.05 1.82
C PHE A 239 -11.05 -0.17 2.52
N TYR A 240 -11.22 0.43 3.69
CA TYR A 240 -12.48 0.35 4.44
C TYR A 240 -13.63 1.06 3.71
N LYS A 241 -14.84 0.50 3.76
CA LYS A 241 -16.09 1.15 3.37
C LYS A 241 -17.11 0.97 4.49
N PRO A 242 -17.83 2.03 4.93
CA PRO A 242 -18.91 1.88 5.89
C PRO A 242 -20.12 1.20 5.24
N THR A 243 -20.26 -0.11 5.47
CA THR A 243 -21.35 -0.93 4.94
C THR A 243 -21.80 -2.00 5.93
N ALA A 244 -23.06 -2.43 5.82
CA ALA A 244 -23.68 -3.42 6.71
C ALA A 244 -23.34 -4.88 6.39
N GLY A 245 -22.55 -5.15 5.35
CA GLY A 245 -22.23 -6.51 4.90
C GLY A 245 -20.95 -6.61 4.09
N VAL A 246 -20.52 -7.84 3.82
CA VAL A 246 -19.23 -8.15 3.18
C VAL A 246 -19.36 -8.55 1.70
N SER A 247 -20.56 -8.53 1.12
CA SER A 247 -20.80 -8.96 -0.26
C SER A 247 -20.17 -7.99 -1.26
N ILE A 248 -19.30 -8.49 -2.13
CA ILE A 248 -18.63 -7.67 -3.15
C ILE A 248 -19.66 -6.98 -4.07
N PRO A 249 -20.61 -7.69 -4.71
CA PRO A 249 -21.60 -7.03 -5.57
C PRO A 249 -22.55 -6.13 -4.79
N ASN A 250 -23.08 -6.59 -3.65
CA ASN A 250 -24.19 -5.90 -2.99
C ASN A 250 -23.75 -4.76 -2.07
N ASN A 251 -22.56 -4.86 -1.45
CA ASN A 251 -22.08 -3.90 -0.48
C ASN A 251 -20.95 -3.01 -1.02
N TYR A 252 -20.08 -3.59 -1.84
CA TYR A 252 -18.92 -2.89 -2.38
C TYR A 252 -19.08 -2.46 -3.85
N GLY A 253 -20.17 -2.85 -4.52
CA GLY A 253 -20.41 -2.51 -5.94
C GLY A 253 -19.40 -3.15 -6.90
N GLY A 254 -18.69 -4.19 -6.47
CA GLY A 254 -17.66 -4.85 -7.26
C GLY A 254 -18.25 -5.82 -8.29
N THR A 255 -17.69 -5.81 -9.49
CA THR A 255 -18.06 -6.69 -10.60
C THR A 255 -17.12 -7.90 -10.66
N ARG A 256 -17.70 -9.10 -10.64
CA ARG A 256 -16.96 -10.37 -10.74
C ARG A 256 -16.41 -10.57 -12.15
N ILE A 257 -15.13 -10.92 -12.25
CA ILE A 257 -14.48 -11.24 -13.51
C ILE A 257 -14.34 -12.77 -13.60
N ASN A 258 -15.03 -13.37 -14.56
CA ASN A 258 -15.06 -14.82 -14.72
C ASN A 258 -14.05 -15.30 -15.75
N ARG A 259 -13.54 -16.51 -15.55
CA ARG A 259 -12.74 -17.22 -16.54
C ARG A 259 -13.61 -17.45 -17.80
N ASN A 260 -13.02 -17.27 -18.97
CA ASN A 260 -13.65 -17.67 -20.24
C ASN A 260 -13.03 -19.02 -20.68
N PRO A 261 -13.81 -20.08 -20.99
CA PRO A 261 -15.28 -20.20 -21.00
C PRO A 261 -15.94 -20.60 -19.67
N TYR A 262 -15.18 -20.76 -18.59
CA TYR A 262 -15.69 -21.27 -17.30
C TYR A 262 -16.27 -20.17 -16.39
N SER A 263 -17.58 -19.90 -16.51
CA SER A 263 -18.28 -18.86 -15.74
C SER A 263 -18.28 -19.07 -14.21
N SER A 264 -18.12 -20.31 -13.74
CA SER A 264 -18.11 -20.63 -12.30
C SER A 264 -16.82 -20.22 -11.59
N ALA A 265 -15.70 -20.05 -12.30
CA ALA A 265 -14.41 -19.69 -11.71
C ALA A 265 -14.13 -18.18 -11.80
N ALA A 266 -14.18 -17.47 -10.67
CA ALA A 266 -13.73 -16.10 -10.60
C ALA A 266 -12.20 -16.03 -10.77
N ILE A 267 -11.77 -15.20 -11.72
CA ILE A 267 -10.36 -14.86 -11.97
C ILE A 267 -10.00 -13.48 -11.43
N GLY A 268 -10.96 -12.72 -10.91
CA GLY A 268 -10.73 -11.42 -10.30
C GLY A 268 -12.01 -10.66 -10.00
N TYR A 269 -11.84 -9.44 -9.51
CA TYR A 269 -12.91 -8.44 -9.33
C TYR A 269 -12.45 -7.07 -9.81
N ALA A 270 -13.39 -6.28 -10.33
CA ALA A 270 -13.22 -4.86 -10.59
C ALA A 270 -14.14 -4.05 -9.66
N PHE A 271 -13.59 -3.03 -9.02
CA PHE A 271 -14.32 -2.10 -8.14
C PHE A 271 -14.34 -0.73 -8.80
N GLU A 272 -15.29 -0.55 -9.72
CA GLU A 272 -15.45 0.65 -10.56
C GLU A 272 -16.59 1.56 -10.08
N ASP A 273 -17.30 1.15 -9.03
CA ASP A 273 -18.33 1.97 -8.38
C ASP A 273 -17.71 3.28 -7.87
N ALA A 274 -18.32 4.41 -8.19
CA ALA A 274 -17.83 5.74 -7.82
C ALA A 274 -17.76 5.96 -6.31
N ALA A 275 -18.55 5.24 -5.51
CA ALA A 275 -18.52 5.26 -4.06
C ALA A 275 -17.49 4.29 -3.45
N TYR A 276 -16.88 3.40 -4.25
CA TYR A 276 -15.86 2.47 -3.79
C TYR A 276 -14.86 2.09 -4.90
N THR A 277 -14.09 3.07 -5.36
CA THR A 277 -13.14 2.89 -6.45
C THR A 277 -11.75 2.50 -5.95
N ILE A 278 -11.52 1.19 -5.74
CA ILE A 278 -10.24 0.65 -5.28
C ILE A 278 -9.45 -0.10 -6.39
N GLY A 279 -9.97 -0.11 -7.61
CA GLY A 279 -9.33 -0.72 -8.77
C GLY A 279 -9.73 -2.19 -8.98
N SER A 280 -8.86 -2.97 -9.62
CA SER A 280 -9.13 -4.37 -9.98
C SER A 280 -8.08 -5.32 -9.43
N PHE A 281 -8.49 -6.52 -9.00
CA PHE A 281 -7.64 -7.52 -8.34
C PHE A 281 -7.79 -8.90 -8.98
N ALA A 282 -6.67 -9.56 -9.27
CA ALA A 282 -6.65 -10.89 -9.87
C ALA A 282 -6.74 -11.96 -8.79
N ASN A 283 -7.36 -13.09 -9.13
CA ASN A 283 -7.30 -14.29 -8.30
C ASN A 283 -6.07 -15.12 -8.68
N LEU A 284 -4.94 -14.81 -8.03
CA LEU A 284 -3.76 -15.67 -8.04
C LEU A 284 -3.66 -16.58 -6.82
N GLY A 285 -4.70 -16.63 -6.00
CA GLY A 285 -4.76 -17.46 -4.81
C GLY A 285 -3.71 -17.12 -3.75
N VAL A 286 -3.58 -18.02 -2.79
CA VAL A 286 -2.61 -17.98 -1.69
C VAL A 286 -1.86 -19.30 -1.64
N ARG A 287 -0.53 -19.26 -1.64
CA ARG A 287 0.32 -20.45 -1.41
C ARG A 287 0.59 -20.62 0.08
N GLY A 288 0.46 -21.86 0.55
CA GLY A 288 0.57 -22.20 1.98
C GLY A 288 -0.60 -21.67 2.81
N GLY A 289 -1.70 -21.27 2.15
CA GLY A 289 -2.89 -20.77 2.83
C GLY A 289 -3.52 -21.83 3.72
N ARG A 290 -4.04 -21.40 4.87
CA ARG A 290 -4.92 -22.18 5.75
C ARG A 290 -5.91 -21.23 6.41
N ASN A 291 -7.05 -21.76 6.86
CA ASN A 291 -7.93 -21.00 7.75
C ASN A 291 -7.32 -20.98 9.15
N THR A 292 -6.92 -19.80 9.60
CA THR A 292 -6.28 -19.61 10.91
C THR A 292 -7.28 -19.26 12.01
N ILE A 293 -8.52 -18.89 11.67
CA ILE A 293 -9.51 -18.41 12.65
C ILE A 293 -10.29 -19.59 13.27
N GLU A 294 -10.46 -20.70 12.56
CA GLU A 294 -11.21 -21.86 13.02
C GLU A 294 -10.56 -22.57 14.24
N ALA A 295 -11.37 -23.37 14.94
CA ALA A 295 -10.93 -24.13 16.12
C ALA A 295 -9.91 -25.23 15.77
N THR A 296 -10.08 -25.85 14.60
CA THR A 296 -9.17 -26.87 14.06
C THR A 296 -8.74 -26.44 12.66
N PRO A 297 -7.68 -25.63 12.52
CA PRO A 297 -7.17 -25.23 11.21
C PRO A 297 -6.84 -26.47 10.38
N ALA A 298 -7.26 -26.46 9.11
CA ALA A 298 -6.68 -27.36 8.13
C ALA A 298 -5.15 -27.17 8.08
N ALA A 299 -4.40 -28.27 7.95
CA ALA A 299 -2.98 -28.19 7.69
C ALA A 299 -2.75 -27.41 6.39
N PRO A 300 -1.72 -26.55 6.31
CA PRO A 300 -1.42 -25.83 5.09
C PRO A 300 -1.01 -26.80 3.98
N ASP A 301 -1.54 -26.58 2.78
CA ASP A 301 -1.01 -27.22 1.58
C ASP A 301 0.05 -26.31 0.96
N PHE A 302 1.31 -26.77 1.02
CA PHE A 302 2.42 -26.05 0.41
C PHE A 302 2.65 -26.41 -1.07
N ASN A 303 2.02 -27.49 -1.54
CA ASN A 303 2.17 -28.04 -2.89
C ASN A 303 1.13 -27.50 -3.87
N ALA A 304 0.18 -26.70 -3.40
CA ALA A 304 -0.84 -26.09 -4.23
C ALA A 304 -1.05 -24.61 -3.86
N ILE A 305 -1.72 -23.92 -4.79
CA ILE A 305 -2.23 -22.57 -4.57
C ILE A 305 -3.72 -22.72 -4.24
N ASP A 306 -4.13 -22.16 -3.11
CA ASP A 306 -5.53 -22.05 -2.73
C ASP A 306 -6.17 -20.85 -3.46
N TYR A 307 -7.12 -21.11 -4.34
CA TYR A 307 -7.84 -20.08 -5.10
C TYR A 307 -9.18 -19.66 -4.48
N VAL A 308 -9.55 -20.25 -3.33
CA VAL A 308 -10.74 -19.84 -2.57
C VAL A 308 -10.50 -18.47 -1.95
N TYR A 309 -9.31 -18.27 -1.40
CA TYR A 309 -8.85 -17.01 -0.82
C TYR A 309 -7.89 -16.29 -1.76
N GLY A 310 -7.88 -14.96 -1.67
CA GLY A 310 -6.85 -14.11 -2.27
C GLY A 310 -6.90 -12.73 -1.65
N GLY A 311 -6.46 -11.74 -2.41
CA GLY A 311 -6.33 -10.36 -1.94
C GLY A 311 -4.86 -9.98 -1.83
N PHE A 312 -4.54 -9.08 -0.90
CA PHE A 312 -3.21 -8.49 -0.84
C PHE A 312 -2.82 -8.08 0.58
N TRP A 313 -1.51 -7.99 0.80
CA TRP A 313 -0.95 -7.66 2.11
C TRP A 313 -1.18 -6.21 2.55
N LEU A 314 -1.33 -6.05 3.88
CA LEU A 314 -1.25 -4.78 4.58
C LEU A 314 0.03 -4.75 5.44
N GLY A 315 0.55 -3.54 5.68
CA GLY A 315 1.86 -3.28 6.30
C GLY A 315 1.94 -3.51 7.82
N ALA A 316 1.16 -4.44 8.37
CA ALA A 316 1.07 -4.62 9.82
C ALA A 316 0.77 -6.06 10.26
N LEU A 317 1.21 -6.40 11.47
CA LEU A 317 0.71 -7.54 12.23
C LEU A 317 -0.54 -7.12 13.03
N GLY A 318 -1.50 -8.02 13.19
CA GLY A 318 -2.73 -7.82 13.94
C GLY A 318 -2.50 -7.75 15.46
N SER A 319 -3.50 -7.23 16.19
CA SER A 319 -3.47 -7.13 17.65
C SER A 319 -3.52 -8.49 18.37
N ASN A 320 -3.68 -8.42 19.70
CA ASN A 320 -3.89 -9.56 20.60
C ASN A 320 -2.72 -10.55 20.60
N TYR A 321 -1.50 -10.07 20.32
CA TYR A 321 -0.27 -10.87 20.33
C TYR A 321 -0.39 -12.17 19.51
N THR A 322 -1.18 -12.15 18.44
CA THR A 322 -1.43 -13.34 17.62
C THR A 322 -0.29 -13.65 16.67
N GLY A 323 0.49 -12.66 16.24
CA GLY A 323 1.58 -12.80 15.27
C GLY A 323 1.12 -12.91 13.82
N ARG A 324 -0.18 -12.68 13.57
CA ARG A 324 -0.78 -12.81 12.25
C ARG A 324 -0.58 -11.54 11.44
N ALA A 325 -0.29 -11.72 10.16
CA ALA A 325 -0.20 -10.60 9.24
C ALA A 325 -1.60 -10.11 8.88
N LEU A 326 -1.73 -8.80 8.71
CA LEU A 326 -2.96 -8.20 8.20
C LEU A 326 -2.96 -8.23 6.68
N ARG A 327 -4.14 -8.49 6.12
CA ARG A 327 -4.41 -8.44 4.69
C ARG A 327 -5.78 -7.88 4.40
N THR A 328 -5.96 -7.40 3.18
CA THR A 328 -7.29 -7.36 2.57
C THR A 328 -7.55 -8.73 1.96
N GLU A 329 -8.63 -9.39 2.39
CA GLU A 329 -8.99 -10.73 1.95
C GLU A 329 -10.18 -10.70 1.01
N ILE A 330 -10.05 -11.39 -0.11
CA ILE A 330 -11.14 -11.65 -1.06
C ILE A 330 -11.43 -13.13 -1.04
N GLN A 331 -12.68 -13.50 -0.72
CA GLN A 331 -13.16 -14.87 -0.82
C GLN A 331 -13.95 -15.03 -2.12
N TYR A 332 -13.38 -15.77 -3.07
CA TYR A 332 -13.90 -15.88 -4.43
C TYR A 332 -15.11 -16.81 -4.54
N ALA A 333 -15.23 -17.80 -3.64
CA ALA A 333 -16.39 -18.69 -3.59
C ALA A 333 -17.63 -18.00 -3.02
N GLY A 334 -17.47 -17.21 -1.95
CA GLY A 334 -18.56 -16.44 -1.31
C GLY A 334 -18.84 -15.08 -1.94
N ASN A 335 -17.94 -14.58 -2.81
CA ASN A 335 -17.92 -13.20 -3.28
C ASN A 335 -17.86 -12.19 -2.11
N TYR A 336 -16.99 -12.44 -1.14
CA TYR A 336 -16.84 -11.60 0.06
C TYR A 336 -15.52 -10.83 0.05
N LEU A 337 -15.57 -9.59 0.56
CA LEU A 337 -14.42 -8.74 0.78
C LEU A 337 -14.33 -8.39 2.27
N PHE A 338 -13.17 -8.68 2.83
CA PHE A 338 -12.76 -8.26 4.18
C PHE A 338 -11.59 -7.30 4.02
N PRO A 339 -11.82 -5.97 4.05
CA PRO A 339 -10.77 -4.95 3.92
C PRO A 339 -9.67 -5.09 4.98
N PHE A 340 -10.01 -5.70 6.11
CA PHE A 340 -9.15 -5.95 7.25
C PHE A 340 -9.36 -7.40 7.72
N SER A 341 -8.37 -8.26 7.51
CA SER A 341 -8.39 -9.66 7.95
C SER A 341 -7.05 -10.02 8.58
N SER A 342 -7.11 -10.65 9.75
CA SER A 342 -5.97 -11.33 10.38
C SER A 342 -5.99 -12.83 10.11
N ASN A 343 -6.79 -13.30 9.14
CA ASN A 343 -6.81 -14.71 8.74
C ASN A 343 -5.59 -15.07 7.87
N ALA A 344 -4.40 -14.70 8.31
CA ALA A 344 -3.19 -14.88 7.54
C ALA A 344 -1.96 -15.03 8.42
N ASP A 345 -1.14 -16.01 8.08
CA ASP A 345 0.18 -16.18 8.67
C ASP A 345 1.24 -15.44 7.82
N PRO A 346 2.25 -14.81 8.43
CA PRO A 346 3.32 -14.15 7.68
C PRO A 346 4.01 -15.00 6.61
N TYR A 347 4.05 -16.33 6.76
CA TYR A 347 4.64 -17.23 5.76
C TYR A 347 3.79 -17.41 4.50
N PHE A 348 2.50 -17.05 4.52
CA PHE A 348 1.66 -17.16 3.31
C PHE A 348 2.31 -16.39 2.17
N ALA A 349 2.12 -16.89 0.96
CA ALA A 349 2.56 -16.22 -0.25
C ALA A 349 1.31 -15.77 -1.02
N GLN A 350 1.16 -14.45 -1.18
CA GLN A 350 0.02 -13.81 -1.86
C GLN A 350 0.44 -12.47 -2.47
N ASN A 351 -0.46 -11.80 -3.19
CA ASN A 351 -0.16 -10.55 -3.90
C ASN A 351 0.13 -9.36 -2.96
N CYS A 352 0.78 -8.35 -3.53
CA CYS A 352 0.97 -7.03 -2.93
C CYS A 352 0.34 -5.96 -3.82
N ARG A 353 -0.47 -5.07 -3.22
CA ARG A 353 -1.02 -3.88 -3.86
C ARG A 353 -0.36 -2.65 -3.23
N CYS A 354 0.24 -1.79 -4.05
CA CYS A 354 0.94 -0.63 -3.53
C CYS A 354 0.05 0.62 -3.48
N VAL A 355 0.40 1.53 -2.59
CA VAL A 355 -0.19 2.88 -2.47
C VAL A 355 0.88 3.95 -2.63
N LYS A 356 0.49 5.10 -3.17
CA LYS A 356 1.40 6.20 -3.46
C LYS A 356 1.88 6.82 -2.14
N VAL A 357 3.19 6.96 -2.00
CA VAL A 357 3.76 7.70 -0.89
C VAL A 357 3.48 9.20 -1.08
N LYS A 358 3.04 9.85 -0.01
CA LYS A 358 2.87 11.31 0.04
C LYS A 358 3.99 11.88 0.89
N TYR A 359 4.48 13.06 0.53
CA TYR A 359 5.56 13.73 1.25
C TYR A 359 5.11 15.13 1.67
N ASP A 360 5.61 15.61 2.80
CA ASP A 360 5.49 17.03 3.16
C ASP A 360 6.54 17.89 2.46
N GLU A 361 6.49 19.21 2.68
CA GLU A 361 7.42 20.17 2.07
C GLU A 361 8.87 19.95 2.45
N ASN A 362 9.13 19.26 3.57
CA ASN A 362 10.47 18.91 4.02
C ASN A 362 10.94 17.55 3.46
N GLY A 363 10.13 16.91 2.60
CA GLY A 363 10.42 15.60 2.03
C GLY A 363 10.19 14.44 3.00
N ASN A 364 9.55 14.67 4.15
CA ASN A 364 9.18 13.57 5.05
C ASN A 364 7.92 12.89 4.56
N GLU A 365 7.91 11.57 4.59
CA GLU A 365 6.74 10.81 4.21
C GLU A 365 5.58 11.05 5.18
N LEU A 366 4.42 11.33 4.60
CA LEU A 366 3.16 11.53 5.29
C LEU A 366 2.49 10.19 5.55
N GLY A 367 1.89 10.06 6.73
CA GLY A 367 1.00 8.94 7.04
C GLY A 367 -0.27 8.95 6.18
N PRO A 368 -1.06 7.87 6.25
CA PRO A 368 -2.27 7.69 5.44
C PRO A 368 -3.41 8.65 5.82
N ILE A 369 -3.36 9.26 7.01
CA ILE A 369 -4.33 10.27 7.47
C ILE A 369 -3.94 11.64 6.86
N PRO A 370 -4.82 12.29 6.09
CA PRO A 370 -4.53 13.60 5.49
C PRO A 370 -4.34 14.68 6.56
N LYS A 371 -3.28 15.51 6.42
CA LYS A 371 -3.04 16.69 7.27
C LYS A 371 -4.14 17.76 7.14
N LEU A 372 -4.78 17.86 5.97
CA LEU A 372 -5.87 18.79 5.67
C LEU A 372 -7.19 18.04 5.50
N GLN A 373 -8.28 18.64 5.96
CA GLN A 373 -9.62 18.06 5.86
C GLN A 373 -10.04 17.86 4.40
N VAL A 374 -10.62 16.71 4.08
CA VAL A 374 -11.21 16.42 2.77
C VAL A 374 -12.67 16.82 2.81
N THR A 375 -13.02 18.00 2.27
CA THR A 375 -14.39 18.56 2.38
C THR A 375 -15.31 18.26 1.19
N SER A 376 -14.82 17.62 0.13
CA SER A 376 -15.62 16.94 -0.90
C SER A 376 -14.68 16.41 -1.99
N LEU A 377 -15.00 15.26 -2.58
CA LEU A 377 -14.31 14.75 -3.76
C LEU A 377 -14.75 15.60 -4.97
N SER A 378 -14.05 16.70 -5.26
CA SER A 378 -14.20 17.32 -6.58
C SER A 378 -13.59 16.37 -7.62
N ALA A 379 -14.41 15.87 -8.55
CA ALA A 379 -13.96 15.06 -9.70
C ALA A 379 -12.98 15.82 -10.64
N ALA A 380 -12.74 17.11 -10.39
CA ALA A 380 -11.74 17.90 -11.10
C ALA A 380 -10.35 17.70 -10.47
N ARG A 381 -9.45 17.04 -11.20
CA ARG A 381 -8.00 17.26 -11.05
C ARG A 381 -7.75 18.76 -11.22
N ALA A 382 -7.02 19.40 -10.30
CA ALA A 382 -6.42 20.69 -10.60
C ALA A 382 -5.44 20.50 -11.78
N THR A 383 -5.80 21.01 -12.95
CA THR A 383 -5.04 20.86 -14.21
C THR A 383 -3.79 21.73 -14.27
N ASN A 384 -3.62 22.66 -13.31
CA ASN A 384 -2.51 23.60 -13.31
C ASN A 384 -1.37 23.09 -12.43
N VAL A 385 -0.67 22.05 -12.92
CA VAL A 385 0.68 21.72 -12.43
C VAL A 385 1.62 22.78 -13.02
N LEU A 386 2.06 23.73 -12.19
CA LEU A 386 3.09 24.69 -12.59
C LEU A 386 4.40 23.95 -12.88
N ALA A 387 5.06 24.34 -13.97
CA ALA A 387 6.30 23.72 -14.40
C ALA A 387 7.42 23.87 -13.33
N LYS A 388 8.32 22.88 -13.28
CA LYS A 388 9.48 22.78 -12.37
C LYS A 388 10.30 24.07 -12.15
N PRO A 389 10.45 25.02 -13.09
CA PRO A 389 11.19 26.26 -12.83
C PRO A 389 10.53 27.17 -11.78
N VAL A 390 9.23 26.99 -11.50
CA VAL A 390 8.49 27.80 -10.52
C VAL A 390 8.71 27.33 -9.07
N ILE A 391 9.33 26.16 -8.88
CA ILE A 391 9.56 25.56 -7.55
C ILE A 391 10.86 26.09 -6.91
N GLU A 392 11.86 26.46 -7.71
CA GLU A 392 13.16 26.92 -7.20
C GLU A 392 13.12 28.34 -6.59
N ASP A 393 12.12 29.15 -6.92
CA ASP A 393 11.92 30.48 -6.31
C ASP A 393 11.23 30.45 -4.92
N LYS A 394 10.79 29.28 -4.44
CA LYS A 394 10.01 29.18 -3.19
C LYS A 394 10.83 28.98 -1.91
N ILE A 395 12.16 28.84 -1.99
CA ILE A 395 13.01 28.58 -0.81
C ILE A 395 13.43 29.87 -0.07
N THR A 396 13.03 31.06 -0.54
CA THR A 396 13.31 32.33 0.18
C THR A 396 12.05 33.16 0.42
N GLN A 397 11.27 32.82 1.45
CA GLN A 397 10.23 33.73 1.96
C GLN A 397 10.45 34.10 3.43
N ASN A 398 10.99 35.30 3.61
CA ASN A 398 10.80 36.12 4.81
C ASN A 398 9.30 36.40 5.04
N LYS A 399 8.93 36.56 6.32
CA LYS A 399 7.58 36.88 6.83
C LYS A 399 6.79 37.84 5.93
N LEU A 400 5.72 37.35 5.31
CA LEU A 400 4.65 38.17 4.75
C LEU A 400 3.78 38.68 5.90
N GLU A 401 3.58 40.00 5.97
CA GLU A 401 2.75 40.65 7.00
C GLU A 401 1.52 41.28 6.34
N VAL A 402 0.34 41.14 6.96
CA VAL A 402 -0.90 41.80 6.51
C VAL A 402 -1.41 42.78 7.57
N PHE A 403 -1.90 43.93 7.13
CA PHE A 403 -2.31 45.01 8.02
C PHE A 403 -3.41 45.88 7.38
N PRO A 404 -4.24 46.60 8.14
CA PRO A 404 -4.36 46.52 9.59
C PRO A 404 -5.02 45.20 10.02
N ASN A 405 -4.69 44.73 11.22
CA ASN A 405 -5.37 43.61 11.87
C ASN A 405 -5.64 43.99 13.33
N PRO A 406 -6.88 44.35 13.71
CA PRO A 406 -8.13 44.16 12.96
C PRO A 406 -8.31 45.03 11.71
N VAL A 407 -9.03 44.50 10.70
CA VAL A 407 -9.34 45.15 9.41
C VAL A 407 -10.80 45.57 9.35
N LYS A 408 -11.09 46.79 8.86
CA LYS A 408 -12.47 47.27 8.65
C LYS A 408 -12.98 47.06 7.23
N LYS A 409 -12.18 47.43 6.23
CA LYS A 409 -12.56 47.36 4.81
C LYS A 409 -11.39 46.89 3.95
N ILE A 410 -10.30 47.64 3.94
CA ILE A 410 -9.14 47.36 3.08
C ILE A 410 -8.04 46.68 3.90
N LEU A 411 -7.55 45.54 3.40
CA LEU A 411 -6.39 44.82 3.92
C LEU A 411 -5.21 45.03 2.98
N TYR A 412 -4.05 45.38 3.54
CA TYR A 412 -2.78 45.57 2.85
C TYR A 412 -1.85 44.38 3.11
N ILE A 413 -0.93 44.15 2.17
CA ILE A 413 0.14 43.16 2.32
C ILE A 413 1.50 43.84 2.21
N LYS A 414 2.40 43.55 3.16
CA LYS A 414 3.81 43.89 3.07
C LYS A 414 4.56 42.77 2.38
N GLY A 415 4.91 43.01 1.12
CA GLY A 415 5.57 42.05 0.25
C GLY A 415 7.10 42.02 0.33
N ASN A 416 7.70 41.13 -0.46
CA ASN A 416 9.13 41.10 -0.81
C ASN A 416 9.26 41.64 -2.24
N GLU A 417 10.26 42.50 -2.51
CA GLU A 417 10.52 43.15 -3.81
C GLU A 417 10.61 42.20 -5.02
N LYS A 418 10.83 40.90 -4.79
CA LYS A 418 10.88 39.87 -5.83
C LYS A 418 9.50 39.36 -6.29
N VAL A 419 8.46 39.45 -5.46
CA VAL A 419 7.12 38.93 -5.79
C VAL A 419 6.22 40.08 -6.20
N LYS A 420 5.87 40.13 -7.50
CA LYS A 420 5.07 41.24 -8.06
C LYS A 420 3.56 41.06 -7.88
N GLU A 421 3.09 39.86 -7.56
CA GLU A 421 1.65 39.57 -7.45
C GLU A 421 1.33 38.66 -6.25
N TYR A 422 0.32 39.04 -5.46
CA TYR A 422 -0.15 38.28 -4.30
C TYR A 422 -1.61 37.87 -4.49
N TYR A 423 -1.86 36.57 -4.66
CA TYR A 423 -3.19 35.98 -4.69
C TYR A 423 -3.56 35.48 -3.30
N TYR A 424 -4.84 35.57 -2.91
CA TYR A 424 -5.29 35.15 -1.59
C TYR A 424 -6.54 34.28 -1.61
N GLN A 425 -6.68 33.49 -0.56
CA GLN A 425 -7.88 32.72 -0.19
C GLN A 425 -8.19 32.98 1.29
N ILE A 426 -9.43 33.33 1.60
CA ILE A 426 -9.91 33.62 2.96
C ILE A 426 -10.90 32.54 3.38
N TYR A 427 -10.69 32.03 4.59
CA TYR A 427 -11.49 31.00 5.22
C TYR A 427 -12.12 31.53 6.51
N ASN A 428 -13.38 31.18 6.76
CA ASN A 428 -14.00 31.42 8.07
C ASN A 428 -13.45 30.41 9.13
N MET A 429 -13.80 30.60 10.40
CA MET A 429 -13.36 29.70 11.48
C MET A 429 -13.88 28.26 11.35
N SER A 430 -14.88 28.02 10.51
CA SER A 430 -15.39 26.69 10.15
C SER A 430 -14.64 26.05 8.97
N GLY A 431 -13.59 26.70 8.46
CA GLY A 431 -12.75 26.19 7.36
C GLY A 431 -13.36 26.33 5.97
N GLN A 432 -14.51 27.00 5.81
CA GLN A 432 -15.11 27.26 4.51
C GLN A 432 -14.41 28.44 3.83
N MET A 433 -14.06 28.29 2.55
CA MET A 433 -13.55 29.40 1.75
C MET A 433 -14.68 30.39 1.49
N VAL A 434 -14.53 31.61 1.99
CA VAL A 434 -15.55 32.67 1.91
C VAL A 434 -15.19 33.76 0.90
N LYS A 435 -13.91 33.90 0.55
CA LYS A 435 -13.44 34.86 -0.46
C LYS A 435 -12.11 34.43 -1.07
N SER A 436 -11.86 34.77 -2.32
CA SER A 436 -10.54 34.68 -2.96
C SER A 436 -10.32 35.88 -3.89
N GLY A 437 -9.08 36.15 -4.26
CA GLY A 437 -8.75 37.27 -5.13
C GLY A 437 -7.26 37.53 -5.22
N LYS A 438 -6.89 38.74 -5.64
CA LYS A 438 -5.51 39.24 -5.72
C LYS A 438 -5.42 40.56 -4.97
N PHE A 439 -4.27 40.85 -4.37
CA PHE A 439 -3.93 42.18 -3.92
C PHE A 439 -3.55 43.03 -5.14
N GLU A 440 -4.40 43.99 -5.47
CA GLU A 440 -4.16 44.98 -6.52
C GLU A 440 -3.50 46.20 -5.88
N ASN A 441 -2.30 46.59 -6.31
CA ASN A 441 -1.50 47.63 -5.67
C ASN A 441 -1.33 47.37 -4.14
N GLU A 442 -0.98 46.14 -3.77
CA GLU A 442 -0.76 45.70 -2.39
C GLU A 442 -1.98 45.79 -1.46
N GLN A 443 -3.19 45.96 -2.00
CA GLN A 443 -4.43 46.07 -1.22
C GLN A 443 -5.55 45.16 -1.73
N THR A 444 -6.45 44.76 -0.84
CA THR A 444 -7.69 44.07 -1.19
C THR A 444 -8.87 44.56 -0.33
N ASP A 445 -10.06 44.58 -0.92
CA ASP A 445 -11.30 44.96 -0.24
C ASP A 445 -11.98 43.74 0.38
N LEU A 446 -12.16 43.77 1.70
CA LEU A 446 -12.82 42.76 2.53
C LEU A 446 -14.17 43.24 3.09
N SER A 447 -14.74 44.33 2.57
CA SER A 447 -16.02 44.90 3.02
C SER A 447 -17.20 43.91 2.93
N SER A 448 -17.11 42.91 2.04
CA SER A 448 -18.11 41.86 1.88
C SER A 448 -18.10 40.81 3.00
N LEU A 449 -17.08 40.80 3.87
CA LEU A 449 -16.99 39.85 4.98
C LEU A 449 -17.71 40.41 6.22
N LEU A 450 -18.48 39.55 6.88
CA LEU A 450 -19.08 39.84 8.18
C LEU A 450 -17.99 39.99 9.25
N SER A 451 -18.29 40.71 10.33
CA SER A 451 -17.38 40.84 11.48
C SER A 451 -17.07 39.48 12.08
N GLY A 452 -15.79 39.19 12.36
CA GLY A 452 -15.36 37.89 12.85
C GLY A 452 -13.89 37.57 12.57
N ALA A 453 -13.42 36.42 13.05
CA ALA A 453 -12.08 35.93 12.79
C ALA A 453 -12.03 35.12 11.49
N TYR A 454 -10.97 35.31 10.71
CA TYR A 454 -10.73 34.62 9.44
C TYR A 454 -9.26 34.20 9.33
N LEU A 455 -9.01 33.22 8.46
CA LEU A 455 -7.68 32.79 8.07
C LEU A 455 -7.44 33.18 6.61
N ILE A 456 -6.35 33.89 6.33
CA ILE A 456 -5.93 34.25 4.97
C ILE A 456 -4.70 33.43 4.57
N ARG A 457 -4.76 32.84 3.39
CA ARG A 457 -3.67 32.11 2.72
C ARG A 457 -3.25 32.89 1.48
N ILE A 458 -1.95 33.12 1.28
CA ILE A 458 -1.42 33.93 0.18
C ILE A 458 -0.55 33.07 -0.74
N ASN A 459 -0.73 33.13 -2.06
CA ASN A 459 0.07 32.39 -3.06
C ASN A 459 0.22 30.88 -2.79
N ASN A 460 -0.81 30.27 -2.18
CA ASN A 460 -0.81 28.89 -1.69
C ASN A 460 0.33 28.58 -0.70
N SER A 461 0.87 29.57 0.02
CA SER A 461 1.84 29.37 1.10
C SER A 461 1.30 28.43 2.17
N GLU A 462 2.19 27.71 2.84
CA GLU A 462 1.88 27.01 4.10
C GLU A 462 1.69 27.98 5.27
N THR A 463 2.26 29.20 5.19
CA THR A 463 2.02 30.25 6.18
C THR A 463 0.61 30.81 6.02
N ILE A 464 -0.21 30.66 7.05
CA ILE A 464 -1.56 31.20 7.15
C ILE A 464 -1.56 32.34 8.16
N VAL A 465 -2.13 33.48 7.81
CA VAL A 465 -2.26 34.61 8.74
C VAL A 465 -3.69 34.68 9.26
N LYS A 466 -3.85 34.86 10.57
CA LYS A 466 -5.16 35.12 11.18
C LYS A 466 -5.48 36.60 11.09
N ILE A 467 -6.64 36.96 10.56
CA ILE A 467 -7.16 38.33 10.50
C ILE A 467 -8.48 38.45 11.26
N ILE A 468 -8.73 39.61 11.86
CA ILE A 468 -9.99 39.95 12.54
C ILE A 468 -10.69 41.02 11.71
N LYS A 469 -11.89 40.73 11.20
CA LYS A 469 -12.75 41.70 10.50
C LYS A 469 -13.64 42.38 11.55
N GLU A 470 -13.56 43.71 11.62
CA GLU A 470 -14.46 44.55 12.42
C GLU A 470 -15.75 44.88 11.68
#